data_AF-A0A3D8REN9-F1
#
_entry.id   AF-A0A3D8REN9-F1
#
_cell.length_a   1.000
_cell.length_b   1.000
_cell.length_c   1.000
_cell.angle_alpha   90.00
_cell.angle_beta   90.00
_cell.angle_gamma   90.00
#
_symmetry.space_group_name_H-M   'P 1'
#
loop_
_entity.id
_entity.type
_entity.pdbx_description
1 polymer ?
#
loop_
_entity_poly.entity_id
_entity_poly.type
_entity_poly.pdbx_seq_one_letter_code
_entity_poly.pdbx_strand_id
1 'polypeptide(L)'
;MDINRCGLGIKEPVFHLPSDLQGIQEDFYEHGIAFLKDCDEVKLGQLANQLGEVVRPRNEKTSGTGISNIRYDPSLEGKGYSSEELYFHTDRSGWDLPPRILVSTLKSKSTDGGASMLANTSRILRDIKEQGEDFYKLLTNAKYSSFRSDDGVFVPRPIYDETTGLFRFRFDDGIQLSAAIVIRFPQLFETIYRNSFAVALQQGQGYLLDNHKFLHGRTSFTGTRELLRALVNLPAPKSVVTILFDVDGTLCRSEEMSVDAFYSCLTDVAGKPITHDNTTVSLHGRTDLGLLQDILAFHNVESKTSIAERFLESHPKYLQASLENGFSSIPCPGVKEILEWLALKKENVDSQTLRVGLLTGNSRANALLKIRAAGIETNIFDLSISAFGDTHVDRISLIQDSMKKQRARDGSNLRESKVIIVGDTPLDIECAKKAGCAVVAVASGNYKMDDLVVLEPDHACAKIDECKDYLDSHLNLSVTSVPLNDS
;
A
#
# COMPACT_ATOMS: atom_id res chain seq x y z
N MET A 1 4.17 23.74 17.78
CA MET A 1 3.35 23.05 16.74
C MET A 1 1.89 23.50 16.85
N ASP A 2 1.24 23.87 15.74
CA ASP A 2 -0.13 24.42 15.73
C ASP A 2 -1.06 23.56 14.87
N ILE A 3 -2.20 23.16 15.43
CA ILE A 3 -3.22 22.35 14.74
C ILE A 3 -3.91 23.12 13.60
N ASN A 4 -3.95 24.46 13.67
CA ASN A 4 -4.58 25.29 12.63
C ASN A 4 -3.75 25.31 11.33
N ARG A 5 -2.49 24.87 11.39
CA ARG A 5 -1.63 24.72 10.22
C ARG A 5 -1.80 23.38 9.50
N CYS A 6 -2.55 22.43 10.08
CA CYS A 6 -2.83 21.15 9.43
C CYS A 6 -3.69 21.36 8.19
N GLY A 7 -3.14 21.16 6.99
CA GLY A 7 -3.87 21.37 5.74
C GLY A 7 -5.04 20.40 5.54
N LEU A 8 -5.05 19.26 6.24
CA LEU A 8 -6.17 18.31 6.25
C LEU A 8 -7.11 18.49 7.44
N GLY A 9 -6.84 19.49 8.30
CA GLY A 9 -7.65 19.87 9.45
C GLY A 9 -7.60 18.89 10.62
N ILE A 10 -8.59 18.99 11.51
CA ILE A 10 -8.82 18.08 12.63
C ILE A 10 -9.71 16.93 12.14
N LYS A 11 -9.37 15.70 12.50
CA LYS A 11 -10.12 14.49 12.10
C LYS A 11 -10.68 13.77 13.32
N GLU A 12 -11.91 13.28 13.17
CA GLU A 12 -12.51 12.27 14.05
C GLU A 12 -12.36 10.91 13.36
N PRO A 13 -11.45 10.05 13.84
CA PRO A 13 -11.22 8.76 13.20
C PRO A 13 -12.27 7.72 13.59
N VAL A 14 -12.40 6.69 12.76
CA VAL A 14 -13.08 5.45 13.12
C VAL A 14 -12.14 4.62 13.98
N PHE A 15 -12.65 4.07 15.09
CA PHE A 15 -11.84 3.36 16.07
C PHE A 15 -12.16 1.86 16.13
N HIS A 16 -11.11 1.05 16.15
CA HIS A 16 -11.17 -0.39 16.38
C HIS A 16 -10.95 -0.73 17.86
N LEU A 17 -11.51 -1.86 18.28
CA LEU A 17 -11.10 -2.51 19.53
C LEU A 17 -9.79 -3.27 19.28
N PRO A 18 -8.88 -3.40 20.26
CA PRO A 18 -7.64 -4.17 20.08
C PRO A 18 -7.84 -5.64 19.68
N SER A 19 -9.03 -6.20 19.93
CA SER A 19 -9.42 -7.55 19.52
C SER A 19 -9.80 -7.66 18.04
N ASP A 20 -10.07 -6.55 17.36
CA ASP A 20 -10.40 -6.50 15.93
C ASP A 20 -9.12 -6.46 15.09
N LEU A 21 -8.36 -7.57 15.12
CA LEU A 21 -7.09 -7.66 14.41
C LEU A 21 -7.24 -7.49 12.89
N GLN A 22 -8.33 -8.00 12.33
CA GLN A 22 -8.59 -7.92 10.89
C GLN A 22 -8.80 -6.46 10.47
N GLY A 23 -9.72 -5.73 11.11
CA GLY A 23 -9.97 -4.33 10.77
C GLY A 23 -8.72 -3.46 10.99
N ILE A 24 -7.97 -3.69 12.07
CA ILE A 24 -6.70 -2.98 12.32
C ILE A 24 -5.68 -3.24 11.20
N GLN A 25 -5.54 -4.49 10.75
CA GLN A 25 -4.61 -4.84 9.68
C GLN A 25 -5.04 -4.24 8.33
N GLU A 26 -6.33 -4.29 8.02
CA GLU A 26 -6.89 -3.68 6.81
C GLU A 26 -6.57 -2.18 6.76
N ASP A 27 -6.92 -1.42 7.80
CA ASP A 27 -6.63 0.01 7.90
C ASP A 27 -5.12 0.30 7.88
N PHE A 28 -4.31 -0.50 8.57
CA PHE A 28 -2.86 -0.33 8.57
C PHE A 28 -2.24 -0.53 7.18
N TYR A 29 -2.63 -1.57 6.45
CA TYR A 29 -2.04 -1.84 5.14
C TYR A 29 -2.61 -0.93 4.05
N GLU A 30 -3.89 -0.55 4.13
CA GLU A 30 -4.52 0.32 3.15
C GLU A 30 -4.15 1.80 3.37
N HIS A 31 -4.20 2.26 4.61
CA HIS A 31 -4.06 3.67 4.95
C HIS A 31 -2.73 4.01 5.64
N GLY A 32 -1.98 3.01 6.10
CA GLY A 32 -0.76 3.17 6.89
C GLY A 32 -1.01 3.54 8.36
N ILE A 33 -2.27 3.55 8.80
CA ILE A 33 -2.68 3.92 10.15
C ILE A 33 -4.05 3.33 10.48
N ALA A 34 -4.21 2.83 11.72
CA ALA A 34 -5.47 2.40 12.31
C ALA A 34 -5.63 3.06 13.69
N PHE A 35 -6.84 3.41 14.09
CA PHE A 35 -7.10 4.03 15.40
C PHE A 35 -7.71 3.04 16.38
N LEU A 36 -7.32 3.14 17.64
CA LEU A 36 -7.69 2.20 18.71
C LEU A 36 -8.51 2.91 19.78
N LYS A 37 -9.50 2.23 20.34
CA LYS A 37 -10.22 2.65 21.56
C LYS A 37 -10.25 1.53 22.59
N ASP A 38 -10.53 1.87 23.84
CA ASP A 38 -10.59 0.93 24.97
C ASP A 38 -9.32 0.08 25.11
N CYS A 39 -8.16 0.67 24.75
CA CYS A 39 -6.86 0.04 24.78
C CYS A 39 -6.08 0.50 26.01
N ASP A 40 -5.91 -0.40 26.98
CA ASP A 40 -5.03 -0.21 28.14
C ASP A 40 -3.64 -0.80 27.88
N GLU A 41 -2.75 -0.72 28.87
CA GLU A 41 -1.38 -1.22 28.78
C GLU A 41 -1.29 -2.72 28.47
N VAL A 42 -2.21 -3.52 29.04
CA VAL A 42 -2.23 -4.98 28.84
C VAL A 42 -2.65 -5.31 27.41
N LYS A 43 -3.74 -4.71 26.94
CA LYS A 43 -4.23 -4.90 25.57
C LYS A 43 -3.24 -4.37 24.53
N LEU A 44 -2.58 -3.24 24.80
CA LEU A 44 -1.52 -2.71 23.94
C LEU A 44 -0.38 -3.72 23.80
N GLY A 45 0.07 -4.30 24.91
CA GLY A 45 1.11 -5.32 24.92
C GLY A 45 0.70 -6.59 24.17
N GLN A 46 -0.52 -7.08 24.38
CA GLN A 46 -1.06 -8.24 23.66
C GLN A 46 -1.10 -8.00 22.14
N LEU A 47 -1.67 -6.86 21.73
CA LEU A 47 -1.74 -6.46 20.32
C LEU A 47 -0.33 -6.35 19.71
N ALA A 48 0.61 -5.68 20.41
CA ALA A 48 1.98 -5.54 19.93
C ALA A 48 2.67 -6.89 19.69
N ASN A 49 2.51 -7.85 20.62
CA ASN A 49 3.07 -9.20 20.47
C ASN A 49 2.37 -10.03 19.37
N GLN A 50 1.08 -9.81 19.12
CA GLN A 50 0.37 -10.46 18.02
C GLN A 50 0.83 -9.94 16.64
N LEU A 51 1.26 -8.68 16.58
CA LEU A 51 1.72 -8.04 15.34
C LEU A 51 3.17 -8.39 14.98
N GLY A 52 4.01 -8.71 15.97
CA GLY A 52 5.39 -9.08 15.72
C GLY A 52 6.30 -9.02 16.95
N GLU A 53 7.60 -8.85 16.70
CA GLU A 53 8.62 -8.78 17.73
C GLU A 53 8.67 -7.38 18.34
N VAL A 54 8.34 -7.26 19.62
CA VAL A 54 8.36 -5.99 20.35
C VAL A 54 9.80 -5.56 20.62
N VAL A 55 10.14 -4.34 20.18
CA VAL A 55 11.47 -3.75 20.33
C VAL A 55 11.63 -3.15 21.72
N ARG A 56 12.71 -3.51 22.40
CA ARG A 56 12.97 -3.05 23.77
C ARG A 56 13.21 -1.53 23.84
N PRO A 57 12.55 -0.81 24.77
CA PRO A 57 12.80 0.60 25.03
C PRO A 57 14.25 0.87 25.48
N ARG A 58 14.80 2.04 25.08
CA ARG A 58 16.15 2.48 25.51
C ARG A 58 16.16 3.04 26.93
N ASN A 59 15.09 3.74 27.32
CA ASN A 59 15.05 4.57 28.53
C ASN A 59 14.39 3.88 29.73
N GLU A 60 13.81 2.69 29.55
CA GLU A 60 13.14 1.97 30.63
C GLU A 60 13.95 0.74 31.02
N LYS A 61 14.49 0.79 32.24
CA LYS A 61 15.26 -0.29 32.87
C LYS A 61 14.38 -1.33 33.57
N THR A 62 13.07 -1.18 33.53
CA THR A 62 12.12 -2.12 34.13
C THR A 62 12.01 -3.38 33.29
N SER A 63 12.12 -4.54 33.94
CA SER A 63 11.83 -5.84 33.36
C SER A 63 10.33 -5.92 33.02
N GLY A 64 9.94 -5.71 31.76
CA GLY A 64 8.54 -5.91 31.36
C GLY A 64 8.15 -5.36 29.98
N THR A 65 7.37 -6.17 29.25
CA THR A 65 6.49 -5.92 28.07
C THR A 65 7.01 -5.21 26.82
N GLY A 66 8.09 -4.41 26.86
CA GLY A 66 8.59 -3.65 25.71
C GLY A 66 7.80 -2.36 25.40
N ILE A 67 6.93 -1.94 26.31
CA ILE A 67 6.15 -0.69 26.23
C ILE A 67 6.97 0.46 26.82
N SER A 68 6.94 1.64 26.20
CA SER A 68 7.50 2.89 26.72
C SER A 68 6.38 3.80 27.25
N ASN A 69 6.60 4.42 28.41
CA ASN A 69 5.69 5.35 29.07
C ASN A 69 6.13 6.80 28.80
N ILE A 70 5.61 7.39 27.74
CA ILE A 70 5.96 8.73 27.27
C ILE A 70 5.17 9.78 28.07
N ARG A 71 5.86 10.45 29.00
CA ARG A 71 5.29 11.42 29.96
C ARG A 71 6.31 12.51 30.27
N TYR A 72 5.87 13.64 30.85
CA TYR A 72 6.82 14.63 31.36
C TYR A 72 7.69 14.00 32.47
N ASP A 73 8.98 13.84 32.18
CA ASP A 73 9.98 13.28 33.08
C ASP A 73 11.35 13.89 32.75
N PRO A 74 11.75 14.98 33.43
CA PRO A 74 12.98 15.70 33.10
C PRO A 74 14.26 14.89 33.41
N SER A 75 14.14 13.73 34.07
CA SER A 75 15.27 12.84 34.33
C SER A 75 15.62 11.93 33.15
N LEU A 76 14.73 11.82 32.16
CA LEU A 76 14.89 10.97 30.98
C LEU A 76 15.33 11.79 29.77
N GLU A 77 16.23 11.22 28.97
CA GLU A 77 16.68 11.84 27.72
C GLU A 77 15.61 11.73 26.62
N GLY A 78 15.39 12.84 25.91
CA GLY A 78 14.59 12.90 24.69
C GLY A 78 13.36 13.79 24.80
N LYS A 79 13.05 14.52 23.73
CA LYS A 79 11.93 15.50 23.68
C LYS A 79 10.56 14.88 23.98
N GLY A 80 10.39 13.57 23.78
CA GLY A 80 9.17 12.85 24.15
C GLY A 80 8.83 12.94 25.64
N TYR A 81 9.83 13.14 26.50
CA TYR A 81 9.65 13.26 27.96
C TYR A 81 9.51 14.71 28.44
N SER A 82 9.21 15.64 27.52
CA SER A 82 8.94 17.06 27.81
C SER A 82 7.47 17.42 27.57
N SER A 83 7.03 18.57 28.10
CA SER A 83 5.71 19.16 27.84
C SER A 83 5.66 20.07 26.61
N GLU A 84 6.82 20.43 26.05
CA GLU A 84 6.96 21.20 24.82
C GLU A 84 6.40 20.44 23.62
N GLU A 85 6.19 21.08 22.47
CA GLU A 85 5.83 20.36 21.26
C GLU A 85 6.87 19.30 20.86
N LEU A 86 6.37 18.21 20.28
CA LEU A 86 7.19 17.25 19.58
C LEU A 86 6.94 17.43 18.08
N TYR A 87 7.93 17.94 17.37
CA TYR A 87 7.83 18.14 15.92
C TYR A 87 7.62 16.82 15.17
N PHE A 88 7.15 16.91 13.92
CA PHE A 88 7.03 15.75 13.04
C PHE A 88 8.36 14.98 12.97
N HIS A 89 8.28 13.67 13.17
CA HIS A 89 9.43 12.78 13.10
C HIS A 89 8.99 11.34 12.81
N THR A 90 9.98 10.49 12.52
CA THR A 90 9.89 9.03 12.53
C THR A 90 10.74 8.47 13.67
N ASP A 91 10.24 7.41 14.30
CA ASP A 91 10.92 6.78 15.42
C ASP A 91 12.12 5.96 14.95
N ARG A 92 13.21 5.99 15.72
CA ARG A 92 14.46 5.26 15.42
C ARG A 92 15.03 5.53 14.02
N SER A 93 14.87 6.75 13.53
CA SER A 93 15.38 7.21 12.22
C SER A 93 16.87 6.97 11.96
N GLY A 94 17.68 6.72 12.99
CA GLY A 94 19.11 6.40 12.87
C GLY A 94 19.45 4.92 12.66
N TRP A 95 18.48 4.01 12.77
CA TRP A 95 18.68 2.57 12.57
C TRP A 95 18.67 2.21 11.09
N ASP A 96 19.39 1.17 10.67
CA ASP A 96 19.36 0.69 9.28
C ASP A 96 17.95 0.28 8.85
N LEU A 97 17.25 -0.44 9.71
CA LEU A 97 15.84 -0.74 9.57
C LEU A 97 15.11 -0.34 10.86
N PRO A 98 14.47 0.85 10.90
CA PRO A 98 13.65 1.25 12.03
C PRO A 98 12.48 0.27 12.23
N PRO A 99 11.92 0.14 13.44
CA PRO A 99 10.70 -0.63 13.64
C PRO A 99 9.58 -0.08 12.78
N ARG A 100 8.85 -0.97 12.10
CA ARG A 100 7.84 -0.57 11.12
C ARG A 100 6.53 -0.17 11.80
N ILE A 101 6.12 -0.91 12.83
CA ILE A 101 4.88 -0.61 13.53
C ILE A 101 5.20 0.23 14.77
N LEU A 102 4.49 1.33 14.91
CA LEU A 102 4.36 2.06 16.17
C LEU A 102 2.91 1.94 16.62
N VAL A 103 2.70 1.36 17.80
CA VAL A 103 1.38 1.29 18.42
C VAL A 103 1.40 2.09 19.72
N SER A 104 0.36 2.89 19.94
CA SER A 104 0.27 3.75 21.12
C SER A 104 -1.15 3.80 21.68
N THR A 105 -1.27 4.11 22.97
CA THR A 105 -2.55 4.44 23.63
C THR A 105 -2.36 5.51 24.69
N LEU A 106 -3.30 6.44 24.79
CA LEU A 106 -3.27 7.53 25.77
C LEU A 106 -3.76 7.01 27.13
N LYS A 107 -2.85 6.91 28.09
CA LYS A 107 -3.14 6.45 29.46
C LYS A 107 -3.68 7.59 30.33
N SER A 108 -3.13 8.78 30.21
CA SER A 108 -3.68 9.98 30.84
C SER A 108 -3.66 11.17 29.88
N LYS A 109 -4.77 11.91 29.86
CA LYS A 109 -4.98 13.06 28.99
C LYS A 109 -4.55 14.35 29.69
N SER A 110 -3.85 15.21 28.96
CA SER A 110 -3.50 16.57 29.39
C SER A 110 -4.73 17.44 29.65
N THR A 111 -4.53 18.50 30.44
CA THR A 111 -5.56 19.53 30.67
C THR A 111 -5.81 20.31 29.39
N ASP A 112 -4.75 20.87 28.81
CA ASP A 112 -4.78 21.58 27.53
C ASP A 112 -3.71 21.04 26.58
N GLY A 113 -3.98 21.14 25.28
CA GLY A 113 -3.03 20.72 24.23
C GLY A 113 -2.77 19.21 24.20
N GLY A 114 -1.60 18.82 23.69
CA GLY A 114 -1.19 17.42 23.61
C GLY A 114 -1.86 16.61 22.49
N ALA A 115 -2.47 17.28 21.53
CA ALA A 115 -3.09 16.68 20.35
C ALA A 115 -2.03 16.01 19.47
N SER A 116 -2.37 14.85 18.91
CA SER A 116 -1.49 14.14 17.99
C SER A 116 -1.56 14.78 16.60
N MET A 117 -0.42 14.94 15.96
CA MET A 117 -0.31 15.44 14.60
C MET A 117 0.32 14.37 13.71
N LEU A 118 -0.31 14.08 12.59
CA LEU A 118 0.01 12.91 11.75
C LEU A 118 0.08 13.35 10.29
N ALA A 119 1.07 12.86 9.53
CA ALA A 119 1.22 13.16 8.12
C ALA A 119 1.63 11.92 7.31
N ASN A 120 0.89 11.62 6.24
CA ASN A 120 1.21 10.52 5.34
C ASN A 120 2.28 10.96 4.33
N THR A 121 3.43 10.30 4.39
CA THR A 121 4.61 10.64 3.58
C THR A 121 4.39 10.42 2.08
N SER A 122 3.49 9.53 1.68
CA SER A 122 3.18 9.30 0.26
C SER A 122 2.55 10.56 -0.38
N ARG A 123 1.69 11.27 0.36
CA ARG A 123 1.12 12.54 -0.09
C ARG A 123 2.18 13.63 -0.14
N ILE A 124 3.04 13.70 0.87
CA ILE A 124 4.18 14.63 0.92
C ILE A 124 5.10 14.43 -0.28
N LEU A 125 5.48 13.19 -0.59
CA LEU A 125 6.37 12.86 -1.71
C LEU A 125 5.73 13.19 -3.06
N ARG A 126 4.43 12.89 -3.24
CA ARG A 126 3.68 13.26 -4.46
C ARG A 126 3.70 14.76 -4.68
N ASP A 127 3.32 15.53 -3.65
CA ASP A 127 3.34 16.99 -3.69
C ASP A 127 4.74 17.56 -4.01
N ILE A 128 5.80 16.90 -3.54
CA ILE A 128 7.19 17.32 -3.81
C ILE A 128 7.57 17.00 -5.26
N LYS A 129 7.17 15.85 -5.80
CA LYS A 129 7.38 15.51 -7.22
C LYS A 129 6.68 16.49 -8.14
N GLU A 130 5.44 16.86 -7.83
CA GLU A 130 4.67 17.86 -8.60
C GLU A 130 5.34 19.24 -8.64
N GLN A 131 6.13 19.56 -7.62
CA GLN A 131 6.90 20.82 -7.55
C GLN A 131 8.24 20.77 -8.32
N GLY A 132 8.66 19.59 -8.79
CA GLY A 132 9.84 19.39 -9.63
C GLY A 132 10.82 18.33 -9.11
N GLU A 133 11.44 17.63 -10.07
CA GLU A 133 12.35 16.50 -9.83
C GLU A 133 13.60 16.86 -9.01
N ASP A 134 14.07 18.11 -9.07
CA ASP A 134 15.29 18.51 -8.36
C ASP A 134 15.13 18.43 -6.85
N PHE A 135 13.98 18.84 -6.31
CA PHE A 135 13.74 18.75 -4.87
C PHE A 135 13.55 17.30 -4.43
N TYR A 136 12.86 16.50 -5.24
CA TYR A 136 12.70 15.07 -5.00
C TYR A 136 14.06 14.35 -4.89
N LYS A 137 14.98 14.60 -5.82
CA LYS A 137 16.35 14.04 -5.81
C LYS A 137 17.14 14.39 -4.56
N LEU A 138 16.91 15.56 -3.96
CA LEU A 138 17.57 15.91 -2.70
C LEU A 138 17.13 15.00 -1.56
N LEU A 139 15.85 14.60 -1.53
CA LEU A 139 15.31 13.73 -0.49
C LEU A 139 15.69 12.27 -0.69
N THR A 140 15.88 11.83 -1.94
CA THR A 140 16.14 10.42 -2.26
C THR A 140 17.61 10.03 -2.29
N ASN A 141 18.52 11.01 -2.23
CA ASN A 141 19.95 10.74 -2.27
C ASN A 141 20.61 10.87 -0.89
N ALA A 142 21.25 9.78 -0.45
CA ALA A 142 21.94 9.69 0.84
C ALA A 142 23.07 10.72 1.05
N LYS A 143 23.57 11.34 -0.02
CA LYS A 143 24.58 12.40 0.04
C LYS A 143 24.11 13.63 0.82
N TYR A 144 22.81 13.90 0.86
CA TYR A 144 22.30 15.17 1.34
C TYR A 144 21.79 15.16 2.78
N SER A 145 21.69 13.98 3.41
CA SER A 145 21.22 13.82 4.78
C SER A 145 21.93 12.67 5.51
N SER A 146 22.11 12.84 6.81
CA SER A 146 22.61 11.81 7.72
C SER A 146 21.77 11.77 8.99
N PHE A 147 21.58 10.57 9.54
CA PHE A 147 20.81 10.37 10.77
C PHE A 147 21.69 9.77 11.85
N ARG A 148 21.52 10.24 13.09
CA ARG A 148 22.31 9.81 14.24
C ARG A 148 21.88 8.42 14.72
N SER A 149 22.77 7.44 14.66
CA SER A 149 22.58 6.08 15.21
C SER A 149 22.70 6.07 16.74
N ASP A 150 22.37 4.93 17.37
CA ASP A 150 22.32 4.82 18.83
C ASP A 150 23.69 4.96 19.50
N ASP A 151 24.76 4.60 18.80
CA ASP A 151 26.17 4.82 19.19
C ASP A 151 26.63 6.29 19.02
N GLY A 152 25.74 7.16 18.54
CA GLY A 152 25.97 8.59 18.39
C GLY A 152 26.61 9.00 17.07
N VAL A 153 26.90 8.07 16.17
CA VAL A 153 27.50 8.34 14.85
C VAL A 153 26.44 8.84 13.88
N PHE A 154 26.80 9.77 13.00
CA PHE A 154 25.93 10.16 11.88
C PHE A 154 26.23 9.28 10.66
N VAL A 155 25.21 8.59 10.17
CA VAL A 155 25.33 7.72 9.00
C VAL A 155 24.55 8.34 7.82
N PRO A 156 25.18 8.51 6.65
CA PRO A 156 24.50 9.01 5.45
C PRO A 156 23.35 8.11 5.03
N ARG A 157 22.14 8.67 4.98
CA ARG A 157 20.92 7.97 4.56
C ARG A 157 19.97 8.98 3.94
N PRO A 158 19.21 8.63 2.89
CA PRO A 158 18.24 9.55 2.30
C PRO A 158 17.09 9.82 3.28
N ILE A 159 16.39 10.94 3.10
CA ILE A 159 15.12 11.20 3.78
C ILE A 159 14.05 10.22 3.25
N TYR A 160 14.10 9.86 1.96
CA TYR A 160 13.24 8.81 1.40
C TYR A 160 14.08 7.81 0.61
N ASP A 161 14.10 6.55 1.05
CA ASP A 161 14.75 5.47 0.32
C ASP A 161 13.75 4.84 -0.67
N GLU A 162 13.99 5.02 -1.97
CA GLU A 162 13.11 4.52 -3.02
C GLU A 162 13.08 2.99 -3.13
N THR A 163 14.15 2.32 -2.67
CA THR A 163 14.30 0.87 -2.74
C THR A 163 13.48 0.20 -1.65
N THR A 164 13.57 0.74 -0.43
CA THR A 164 12.88 0.18 0.74
C THR A 164 11.51 0.83 0.99
N GLY A 165 11.26 2.00 0.40
CA GLY A 165 10.07 2.82 0.65
C GLY A 165 10.10 3.53 2.01
N LEU A 166 11.25 3.55 2.69
CA LEU A 166 11.41 4.08 4.04
C LEU A 166 11.55 5.61 4.02
N PHE A 167 10.69 6.30 4.75
CA PHE A 167 10.82 7.73 5.02
C PHE A 167 11.43 7.97 6.40
N ARG A 168 12.44 8.83 6.48
CA ARG A 168 13.16 9.20 7.70
C ARG A 168 13.09 10.71 7.89
N PHE A 169 12.64 11.14 9.06
CA PHE A 169 12.59 12.57 9.34
C PHE A 169 12.79 12.85 10.83
N ARG A 170 13.55 13.91 11.10
CA ARG A 170 13.70 14.50 12.42
C ARG A 170 13.82 16.01 12.29
N PHE A 171 13.38 16.72 13.31
CA PHE A 171 13.61 18.15 13.45
C PHE A 171 14.20 18.47 14.83
N ASP A 172 15.42 17.95 15.03
CA ASP A 172 16.23 18.09 16.23
C ASP A 172 17.69 17.71 15.92
N ASP A 173 18.53 17.60 16.95
CA ASP A 173 19.96 17.30 16.82
C ASP A 173 20.28 15.86 16.37
N GLY A 174 19.26 15.07 16.01
CA GLY A 174 19.40 13.71 15.47
C GLY A 174 19.58 13.64 13.94
N ILE A 175 19.57 14.78 13.24
CA ILE A 175 19.73 14.86 11.77
C ILE A 175 20.81 15.86 11.38
N GLN A 176 21.56 15.54 10.32
CA GLN A 176 22.44 16.46 9.61
C GLN A 176 21.98 16.59 8.16
N LEU A 177 21.99 17.81 7.64
CA LEU A 177 21.53 18.13 6.30
C LEU A 177 22.58 18.93 5.55
N SER A 178 22.73 18.66 4.27
CA SER A 178 23.50 19.51 3.36
C SER A 178 22.83 20.89 3.19
N ALA A 179 23.62 21.90 2.83
CA ALA A 179 23.10 23.24 2.55
C ALA A 179 21.96 23.26 1.51
N ALA A 180 22.02 22.36 0.51
CA ALA A 180 20.99 22.24 -0.52
C ALA A 180 19.61 21.90 0.05
N ILE A 181 19.55 21.01 1.05
CA ILE A 181 18.29 20.69 1.74
C ILE A 181 17.93 21.80 2.73
N VAL A 182 18.88 22.36 3.46
CA VAL A 182 18.61 23.41 4.46
C VAL A 182 17.86 24.59 3.84
N ILE A 183 18.25 25.04 2.64
CA ILE A 183 17.57 26.13 1.92
C ILE A 183 16.13 25.75 1.53
N ARG A 184 15.86 24.48 1.28
CA ARG A 184 14.53 23.94 0.93
C ARG A 184 13.73 23.49 2.15
N PHE A 185 14.30 23.54 3.36
CA PHE A 185 13.65 23.02 4.55
C PHE A 185 12.32 23.72 4.90
N PRO A 186 12.18 25.06 4.76
CA PRO A 186 10.89 25.71 4.94
C PRO A 186 9.82 25.17 3.99
N GLN A 187 10.17 24.94 2.72
CA GLN A 187 9.29 24.36 1.70
C GLN A 187 8.90 22.90 2.04
N LEU A 188 9.86 22.09 2.52
CA LEU A 188 9.59 20.74 3.03
C LEU A 188 8.57 20.79 4.17
N PHE A 189 8.80 21.69 5.13
CA PHE A 189 8.01 21.81 6.34
C PHE A 189 6.58 22.28 6.06
N GLU A 190 6.38 23.26 5.17
CA GLU A 190 5.04 23.64 4.70
C GLU A 190 4.33 22.49 3.98
N THR A 191 5.06 21.73 3.16
CA THR A 191 4.50 20.56 2.47
C THR A 191 4.05 19.48 3.46
N ILE A 192 4.82 19.25 4.54
CA ILE A 192 4.42 18.36 5.64
C ILE A 192 3.14 18.87 6.31
N TYR A 193 3.08 20.15 6.67
CA TYR A 193 1.89 20.73 7.32
C TYR A 193 0.65 20.64 6.43
N ARG A 194 0.77 20.97 5.14
CA ARG A 194 -0.31 20.86 4.16
C ARG A 194 -0.89 19.44 4.08
N ASN A 195 -0.03 18.43 4.25
CA ASN A 195 -0.40 17.02 4.21
C ASN A 195 -0.64 16.39 5.58
N SER A 196 -0.73 17.20 6.63
CA SER A 196 -0.95 16.75 8.00
C SER A 196 -2.37 16.97 8.48
N PHE A 197 -2.80 16.13 9.43
CA PHE A 197 -4.03 16.27 10.18
C PHE A 197 -3.77 16.15 11.68
N ALA A 198 -4.68 16.67 12.49
CA ALA A 198 -4.64 16.56 13.95
C ALA A 198 -5.75 15.64 14.48
N VAL A 199 -5.46 14.91 15.56
CA VAL A 199 -6.41 14.06 16.28
C VAL A 199 -6.30 14.33 17.79
N ALA A 200 -7.44 14.62 18.41
CA ALA A 200 -7.55 14.81 19.86
C ALA A 200 -8.00 13.50 20.52
N LEU A 201 -7.05 12.72 21.02
CA LEU A 201 -7.30 11.43 21.67
C LEU A 201 -7.89 11.62 23.08
N GLN A 202 -8.82 10.74 23.44
CA GLN A 202 -9.27 10.54 24.81
C GLN A 202 -8.46 9.44 25.50
N GLN A 203 -8.60 9.33 26.82
CA GLN A 203 -8.01 8.22 27.57
C GLN A 203 -8.50 6.87 27.03
N GLY A 204 -7.59 5.91 26.88
CA GLY A 204 -7.85 4.60 26.28
C GLY A 204 -7.89 4.62 24.75
N GLN A 205 -7.75 5.79 24.11
CA GLN A 205 -7.65 5.90 22.66
C GLN A 205 -6.22 6.06 22.21
N GLY A 206 -5.95 5.59 21.00
CA GLY A 206 -4.61 5.53 20.45
C GLY A 206 -4.60 5.30 18.95
N TYR A 207 -3.43 4.98 18.43
CA TYR A 207 -3.27 4.60 17.04
C TYR A 207 -2.12 3.61 16.89
N LEU A 208 -2.25 2.81 15.85
CA LEU A 208 -1.22 1.99 15.26
C LEU A 208 -0.87 2.62 13.91
N LEU A 209 0.40 2.93 13.65
CA LEU A 209 0.83 3.53 12.37
C LEU A 209 2.08 2.86 11.80
N ASP A 210 2.24 3.00 10.48
CA ASP A 210 3.41 2.57 9.73
C ASP A 210 4.48 3.66 9.88
N ASN A 211 5.41 3.45 10.80
CA ASN A 211 6.51 4.36 11.13
C ASN A 211 7.46 4.57 9.94
N HIS A 212 7.37 3.74 8.88
CA HIS A 212 8.12 3.97 7.64
C HIS A 212 7.41 4.93 6.70
N LYS A 213 6.10 5.13 6.88
CA LYS A 213 5.23 5.89 5.96
C LYS A 213 4.51 7.07 6.60
N PHE A 214 4.57 7.22 7.93
CA PHE A 214 3.93 8.30 8.65
C PHE A 214 4.93 9.11 9.46
N LEU A 215 4.81 10.43 9.36
CA LEU A 215 5.35 11.34 10.36
C LEU A 215 4.34 11.50 11.48
N HIS A 216 4.82 11.56 12.71
CA HIS A 216 3.99 11.83 13.87
C HIS A 216 4.63 12.89 14.77
N GLY A 217 3.80 13.58 15.54
CA GLY A 217 4.19 14.67 16.43
C GLY A 217 3.06 15.03 17.39
N ARG A 218 3.30 16.05 18.21
CA ARG A 218 2.39 16.46 19.28
C ARG A 218 2.45 17.98 19.52
N THR A 219 1.30 18.62 19.74
CA THR A 219 1.28 20.01 20.26
C THR A 219 1.72 20.07 21.72
N SER A 220 2.29 21.18 22.19
CA SER A 220 2.63 21.36 23.61
C SER A 220 1.41 21.11 24.50
N PHE A 221 1.63 20.78 25.78
CA PHE A 221 0.55 20.48 26.71
C PHE A 221 0.81 20.98 28.13
N THR A 222 -0.27 21.11 28.89
CA THR A 222 -0.26 21.42 30.33
C THR A 222 -0.89 20.27 31.12
N GLY A 223 -0.54 20.18 32.41
CA GLY A 223 -1.02 19.13 33.29
C GLY A 223 -0.32 17.78 33.09
N THR A 224 -0.97 16.71 33.51
CA THR A 224 -0.44 15.35 33.40
C THR A 224 -0.80 14.74 32.04
N ARG A 225 0.17 14.10 31.38
CA ARG A 225 -0.07 13.38 30.14
C ARG A 225 0.86 12.18 30.06
N GLU A 226 0.31 11.02 29.75
CA GLU A 226 1.06 9.78 29.60
C GLU A 226 0.53 9.01 28.38
N LEU A 227 1.42 8.74 27.44
CA LEU A 227 1.16 7.93 26.25
C LEU A 227 2.00 6.65 26.35
N LEU A 228 1.34 5.51 26.30
CA LEU A 228 2.01 4.21 26.19
C LEU A 228 2.36 3.99 24.73
N ARG A 229 3.56 3.48 24.44
CA ARG A 229 4.03 3.22 23.08
C ARG A 229 4.85 1.93 23.01
N ALA A 230 4.50 1.04 22.10
CA ALA A 230 5.35 -0.07 21.70
C ALA A 230 5.83 0.12 20.25
N LEU A 231 7.08 -0.26 20.00
CA LEU A 231 7.65 -0.36 18.66
C LEU A 231 7.73 -1.84 18.32
N VAL A 232 7.31 -2.21 17.12
CA VAL A 232 7.21 -3.62 16.71
C VAL A 232 7.90 -3.80 15.37
N ASN A 233 8.82 -4.76 15.34
CA ASN A 233 9.34 -5.31 14.09
C ASN A 233 8.34 -6.34 13.59
N LEU A 234 7.94 -6.23 12.33
CA LEU A 234 7.20 -7.31 11.71
C LEU A 234 8.05 -8.58 11.75
N PRO A 235 7.44 -9.75 12.02
CA PRO A 235 8.15 -11.00 11.92
C PRO A 235 8.76 -11.12 10.52
N ALA A 236 9.98 -11.66 10.43
CA ALA A 236 10.54 -12.00 9.13
C ALA A 236 9.53 -12.91 8.41
N PRO A 237 9.10 -12.57 7.19
CA PRO A 237 8.15 -13.42 6.51
C PRO A 237 8.76 -14.82 6.35
N LYS A 238 8.00 -15.86 6.73
CA LYS A 238 8.12 -17.15 6.04
C LYS A 238 8.00 -16.85 4.54
N SER A 239 8.68 -17.60 3.66
CA SER A 239 8.68 -17.28 2.23
C SER A 239 7.25 -17.00 1.75
N VAL A 240 7.02 -15.81 1.21
CA VAL A 240 5.70 -15.35 0.78
C VAL A 240 5.46 -15.88 -0.63
N VAL A 241 4.25 -16.39 -0.90
CA VAL A 241 3.76 -16.64 -2.25
C VAL A 241 2.64 -15.66 -2.50
N THR A 242 2.75 -14.91 -3.59
CA THR A 242 1.71 -13.98 -4.01
C THR A 242 1.08 -14.46 -5.30
N ILE A 243 -0.24 -14.54 -5.32
CA ILE A 243 -1.03 -14.83 -6.52
C ILE A 243 -1.79 -13.56 -6.88
N LEU A 244 -1.58 -13.06 -8.10
CA LEU A 244 -2.24 -11.87 -8.62
C LEU A 244 -3.14 -12.26 -9.80
N PHE A 245 -4.44 -12.02 -9.66
CA PHE A 245 -5.42 -12.33 -10.68
C PHE A 245 -5.72 -11.11 -11.56
N ASP A 246 -5.77 -11.29 -12.88
CA ASP A 246 -6.55 -10.38 -13.73
C ASP A 246 -8.05 -10.55 -13.45
N VAL A 247 -8.86 -9.58 -13.91
CA VAL A 247 -10.30 -9.55 -13.71
C VAL A 247 -11.04 -10.03 -14.94
N ASP A 248 -11.01 -9.27 -16.03
CA ASP A 248 -11.75 -9.60 -17.25
C ASP A 248 -11.17 -10.86 -17.88
N GLY A 249 -12.03 -11.77 -18.34
CA GLY A 249 -11.61 -13.03 -18.96
C GLY A 249 -11.03 -14.05 -17.97
N THR A 250 -10.59 -13.64 -16.79
CA THR A 250 -9.95 -14.48 -15.77
C THR A 250 -10.86 -14.75 -14.55
N LEU A 251 -11.29 -13.71 -13.83
CA LEU A 251 -12.22 -13.84 -12.70
C LEU A 251 -13.69 -13.71 -13.15
N CYS A 252 -13.97 -12.84 -14.12
CA CYS A 252 -15.32 -12.68 -14.66
C CYS A 252 -15.33 -12.24 -16.13
N ARG A 253 -16.45 -12.50 -16.80
CA ARG A 253 -16.80 -12.01 -18.14
C ARG A 253 -17.70 -10.80 -17.99
N SER A 254 -17.27 -9.66 -18.50
CA SER A 254 -17.99 -8.38 -18.38
C SER A 254 -17.81 -7.47 -19.60
N GLU A 255 -17.48 -8.04 -20.76
CA GLU A 255 -17.03 -7.32 -21.96
C GLU A 255 -18.06 -6.33 -22.47
N GLU A 256 -19.31 -6.76 -22.64
CA GLU A 256 -20.39 -5.90 -23.15
C GLU A 256 -20.62 -4.69 -22.23
N MET A 257 -20.69 -4.96 -20.91
CA MET A 257 -20.80 -3.93 -19.87
C MET A 257 -19.64 -2.94 -19.92
N SER A 258 -18.43 -3.45 -20.13
CA SER A 258 -17.20 -2.64 -20.15
C SER A 258 -17.10 -1.77 -21.39
N VAL A 259 -17.41 -2.33 -22.56
CA VAL A 259 -17.38 -1.62 -23.84
C VAL A 259 -18.43 -0.51 -23.86
N ASP A 260 -19.66 -0.81 -23.42
CA ASP A 260 -20.74 0.18 -23.30
C ASP A 260 -20.34 1.35 -22.39
N ALA A 261 -19.89 1.05 -21.17
CA ALA A 261 -19.49 2.06 -20.19
C ALA A 261 -18.32 2.92 -20.67
N PHE A 262 -17.29 2.29 -21.25
CA PHE A 262 -16.07 2.96 -21.69
C PHE A 262 -16.38 3.97 -22.79
N TYR A 263 -17.05 3.55 -23.86
CA TYR A 263 -17.33 4.43 -25.00
C TYR A 263 -18.41 5.47 -24.71
N SER A 264 -19.41 5.15 -23.86
CA SER A 264 -20.39 6.13 -23.40
C SER A 264 -19.71 7.24 -22.57
N CYS A 265 -18.87 6.86 -21.62
CA CYS A 265 -18.12 7.82 -20.81
C CYS A 265 -17.18 8.67 -21.67
N LEU A 266 -16.43 8.04 -22.57
CA LEU A 266 -15.47 8.72 -23.42
C LEU A 266 -16.14 9.71 -24.38
N THR A 267 -17.26 9.34 -24.99
CA THR A 267 -18.04 10.22 -25.87
C THR A 267 -18.46 11.49 -25.11
N ASP A 268 -19.01 11.34 -23.91
CA ASP A 268 -19.51 12.46 -23.11
C ASP A 268 -18.38 13.37 -22.63
N VAL A 269 -17.27 12.79 -22.15
CA VAL A 269 -16.15 13.58 -21.64
C VAL A 269 -15.39 14.30 -22.77
N ALA A 270 -15.22 13.64 -23.93
CA ALA A 270 -14.58 14.21 -25.10
C ALA A 270 -15.45 15.20 -25.87
N GLY A 271 -16.77 15.21 -25.64
CA GLY A 271 -17.72 16.12 -26.29
C GLY A 271 -17.91 15.84 -27.79
N LYS A 272 -17.55 14.65 -28.26
CA LYS A 272 -17.74 14.19 -29.64
C LYS A 272 -17.96 12.67 -29.69
N PRO A 273 -18.67 12.15 -30.70
CA PRO A 273 -18.92 10.70 -30.81
C PRO A 273 -17.62 9.90 -30.96
N ILE A 274 -17.28 9.11 -29.95
CA ILE A 274 -16.18 8.14 -29.97
C ILE A 274 -16.79 6.79 -29.60
N THR A 275 -16.84 5.87 -30.55
CA THR A 275 -17.49 4.56 -30.42
C THR A 275 -16.53 3.45 -30.80
N HIS A 276 -16.88 2.21 -30.44
CA HIS A 276 -16.13 1.05 -30.89
C HIS A 276 -16.05 0.96 -32.42
N ASP A 277 -17.15 1.26 -33.12
CA ASP A 277 -17.23 1.17 -34.59
C ASP A 277 -16.33 2.19 -35.31
N ASN A 278 -16.07 3.35 -34.70
CA ASN A 278 -15.23 4.39 -35.28
C ASN A 278 -13.80 4.41 -34.73
N THR A 279 -13.39 3.37 -33.99
CA THR A 279 -12.10 3.28 -33.31
C THR A 279 -11.41 1.96 -33.65
N THR A 280 -10.25 2.00 -34.30
CA THR A 280 -9.49 0.78 -34.67
C THR A 280 -8.42 0.38 -33.64
N VAL A 281 -8.46 0.96 -32.44
CA VAL A 281 -7.52 0.66 -31.35
C VAL A 281 -7.92 -0.66 -30.70
N SER A 282 -6.98 -1.60 -30.57
CA SER A 282 -7.24 -2.87 -29.87
C SER A 282 -7.48 -2.65 -28.38
N LEU A 283 -8.55 -3.26 -27.86
CA LEU A 283 -8.93 -3.19 -26.45
C LEU A 283 -8.18 -4.19 -25.55
N HIS A 284 -7.73 -5.30 -26.12
CA HIS A 284 -7.37 -6.50 -25.36
C HIS A 284 -6.07 -6.33 -24.54
N GLY A 285 -6.13 -6.71 -23.25
CA GLY A 285 -4.99 -6.77 -22.33
C GLY A 285 -4.45 -5.40 -21.89
N ARG A 286 -5.06 -4.29 -22.31
CA ARG A 286 -4.55 -2.94 -22.05
C ARG A 286 -5.02 -2.39 -20.71
N THR A 287 -4.29 -1.38 -20.21
CA THR A 287 -4.77 -0.60 -19.06
C THR A 287 -5.78 0.45 -19.51
N ASP A 288 -6.75 0.79 -18.66
CA ASP A 288 -7.75 1.83 -18.91
C ASP A 288 -7.05 3.14 -19.32
N LEU A 289 -5.99 3.52 -18.61
CA LEU A 289 -5.21 4.72 -18.92
C LEU A 289 -4.49 4.62 -20.27
N GLY A 290 -3.85 3.48 -20.57
CA GLY A 290 -3.14 3.26 -21.83
C GLY A 290 -4.10 3.21 -23.04
N LEU A 291 -5.23 2.53 -22.89
CA LEU A 291 -6.27 2.45 -23.91
C LEU A 291 -6.87 3.83 -24.19
N LEU A 292 -7.20 4.58 -23.14
CA LEU A 292 -7.73 5.93 -23.25
C LEU A 292 -6.77 6.86 -24.00
N GLN A 293 -5.48 6.84 -23.67
CA GLN A 293 -4.48 7.66 -24.34
C GLN A 293 -4.38 7.37 -25.84
N ASP A 294 -4.42 6.10 -26.22
CA ASP A 294 -4.36 5.67 -27.62
C ASP A 294 -5.61 6.07 -28.40
N ILE A 295 -6.80 5.91 -27.82
CA ILE A 295 -8.06 6.31 -28.47
C ILE A 295 -8.10 7.84 -28.64
N LEU A 296 -7.70 8.60 -27.62
CA LEU A 296 -7.62 10.06 -27.71
C LEU A 296 -6.61 10.52 -28.76
N ALA A 297 -5.48 9.82 -28.89
CA ALA A 297 -4.50 10.08 -29.93
C ALA A 297 -5.05 9.76 -31.33
N PHE A 298 -5.69 8.61 -31.50
CA PHE A 298 -6.31 8.18 -32.75
C PHE A 298 -7.34 9.20 -33.24
N HIS A 299 -8.15 9.75 -32.33
CA HIS A 299 -9.17 10.74 -32.65
C HIS A 299 -8.64 12.19 -32.66
N ASN A 300 -7.32 12.42 -32.58
CA ASN A 300 -6.71 13.77 -32.57
C ASN A 300 -7.33 14.73 -31.53
N VAL A 301 -7.53 14.25 -30.31
CA VAL A 301 -8.04 15.07 -29.21
C VAL A 301 -6.89 15.87 -28.58
N GLU A 302 -7.00 17.19 -28.54
CA GLU A 302 -5.92 18.09 -28.06
C GLU A 302 -5.79 18.08 -26.53
N SER A 303 -6.90 18.10 -25.78
CA SER A 303 -6.92 18.22 -24.31
C SER A 303 -6.80 16.88 -23.57
N LYS A 304 -5.80 16.06 -23.92
CA LYS A 304 -5.68 14.65 -23.45
C LYS A 304 -5.68 14.50 -21.93
N THR A 305 -4.88 15.29 -21.21
CA THR A 305 -4.74 15.15 -19.75
C THR A 305 -6.05 15.46 -19.01
N SER A 306 -6.69 16.59 -19.34
CA SER A 306 -7.96 16.99 -18.69
C SER A 306 -9.09 16.01 -19.00
N ILE A 307 -9.13 15.45 -20.22
CA ILE A 307 -10.11 14.42 -20.58
C ILE A 307 -9.82 13.11 -19.84
N ALA A 308 -8.55 12.72 -19.69
CA ALA A 308 -8.18 11.53 -18.95
C ALA A 308 -8.60 11.59 -17.48
N GLU A 309 -8.36 12.71 -16.81
CA GLU A 309 -8.78 12.93 -15.42
C GLU A 309 -10.31 12.82 -15.26
N ARG A 310 -11.07 13.54 -16.11
CA ARG A 310 -12.54 13.51 -16.09
C ARG A 310 -13.10 12.13 -16.41
N PHE A 311 -12.46 11.40 -17.33
CA PHE A 311 -12.83 10.04 -17.69
C PHE A 311 -12.64 9.10 -16.49
N LEU A 312 -11.46 9.07 -15.87
CA LEU A 312 -11.19 8.20 -14.71
C LEU A 312 -12.12 8.49 -13.53
N GLU A 313 -12.49 9.76 -13.32
CA GLU A 313 -13.46 10.15 -12.29
C GLU A 313 -14.89 9.69 -12.61
N SER A 314 -15.28 9.72 -13.88
CA SER A 314 -16.67 9.48 -14.30
C SER A 314 -16.96 8.03 -14.68
N HIS A 315 -15.98 7.31 -15.22
CA HIS A 315 -16.12 5.97 -15.79
C HIS A 315 -16.80 4.96 -14.86
N PRO A 316 -16.54 4.93 -13.53
CA PRO A 316 -17.26 4.02 -12.62
C PRO A 316 -18.78 4.23 -12.59
N LYS A 317 -19.25 5.47 -12.78
CA LYS A 317 -20.69 5.77 -12.84
C LYS A 317 -21.32 5.23 -14.12
N TYR A 318 -20.60 5.28 -15.23
CA TYR A 318 -21.06 4.70 -16.49
C TYR A 318 -21.11 3.17 -16.41
N LEU A 319 -20.12 2.54 -15.78
CA LEU A 319 -20.12 1.09 -15.58
C LEU A 319 -21.29 0.63 -14.70
N GLN A 320 -21.58 1.38 -13.63
CA GLN A 320 -22.77 1.17 -12.80
C GLN A 320 -24.07 1.32 -13.60
N ALA A 321 -24.16 2.35 -14.45
CA ALA A 321 -25.33 2.56 -15.31
C ALA A 321 -25.50 1.43 -16.34
N SER A 322 -24.42 0.94 -16.94
CA SER A 322 -24.46 -0.21 -17.85
C SER A 322 -24.99 -1.46 -17.14
N LEU A 323 -24.54 -1.73 -15.91
CA LEU A 323 -25.08 -2.82 -15.09
C LEU A 323 -26.59 -2.66 -14.84
N GLU A 324 -27.05 -1.45 -14.51
CA GLU A 324 -28.47 -1.13 -14.30
C GLU A 324 -29.31 -1.25 -15.58
N ASN A 325 -28.70 -1.05 -16.75
CA ASN A 325 -29.31 -1.21 -18.07
C ASN A 325 -29.42 -2.68 -18.52
N GLY A 326 -29.03 -3.64 -17.68
CA GLY A 326 -29.21 -5.07 -17.91
C GLY A 326 -28.00 -5.78 -18.51
N PHE A 327 -26.85 -5.10 -18.67
CA PHE A 327 -25.59 -5.81 -18.88
C PHE A 327 -25.19 -6.56 -17.59
N SER A 328 -24.32 -7.56 -17.71
CA SER A 328 -23.94 -8.40 -16.57
C SER A 328 -22.44 -8.65 -16.50
N SER A 329 -22.01 -9.01 -15.29
CA SER A 329 -20.69 -9.58 -15.02
C SER A 329 -20.91 -10.99 -14.49
N ILE A 330 -20.31 -12.00 -15.12
CA ILE A 330 -20.53 -13.41 -14.79
C ILE A 330 -19.19 -14.04 -14.40
N PRO A 331 -19.09 -14.78 -13.28
CA PRO A 331 -17.84 -15.39 -12.86
C PRO A 331 -17.38 -16.41 -13.90
N CYS A 332 -16.07 -16.44 -14.20
CA CYS A 332 -15.50 -17.44 -15.08
C CYS A 332 -15.57 -18.85 -14.45
N PRO A 333 -15.55 -19.93 -15.25
CA PRO A 333 -15.59 -21.30 -14.74
C PRO A 333 -14.45 -21.59 -13.74
N GLY A 334 -14.79 -22.15 -12.58
CA GLY A 334 -13.84 -22.54 -11.53
C GLY A 334 -13.45 -21.43 -10.55
N VAL A 335 -13.92 -20.19 -10.76
CA VAL A 335 -13.49 -19.03 -9.94
C VAL A 335 -13.96 -19.15 -8.49
N LYS A 336 -15.19 -19.62 -8.25
CA LYS A 336 -15.70 -19.77 -6.89
C LYS A 336 -14.89 -20.83 -6.14
N GLU A 337 -14.65 -21.96 -6.79
CA GLU A 337 -13.93 -23.10 -6.25
C GLU A 337 -12.47 -22.76 -5.92
N ILE A 338 -11.76 -22.05 -6.80
CA ILE A 338 -10.37 -21.66 -6.54
C ILE A 338 -10.27 -20.62 -5.43
N LEU A 339 -11.17 -19.64 -5.37
CA LEU A 339 -11.14 -18.60 -4.34
C LEU A 339 -11.51 -19.18 -2.96
N GLU A 340 -12.50 -20.07 -2.88
CA GLU A 340 -12.81 -20.79 -1.63
C GLU A 340 -11.61 -21.62 -1.16
N TRP A 341 -10.93 -22.33 -2.07
CA TRP A 341 -9.73 -23.08 -1.73
C TRP A 341 -8.58 -22.18 -1.25
N LEU A 342 -8.35 -21.04 -1.90
CA LEU A 342 -7.33 -20.07 -1.50
C LEU A 342 -7.63 -19.43 -0.15
N ALA A 343 -8.90 -19.17 0.17
CA ALA A 343 -9.32 -18.67 1.47
C ALA A 343 -8.92 -19.65 2.59
N LEU A 344 -9.22 -20.94 2.41
CA LEU A 344 -8.81 -21.99 3.36
C LEU A 344 -7.29 -22.10 3.51
N LYS A 345 -6.53 -21.92 2.42
CA LYS A 345 -5.06 -21.95 2.47
C LYS A 345 -4.47 -20.74 3.19
N LYS A 346 -5.07 -19.56 3.03
CA LYS A 346 -4.64 -18.31 3.68
C LYS A 346 -4.71 -18.38 5.22
N GLU A 347 -5.63 -19.17 5.76
CA GLU A 347 -5.81 -19.39 7.20
C GLU A 347 -4.77 -20.36 7.81
N ASN A 348 -4.00 -21.09 6.99
CA ASN A 348 -3.07 -22.10 7.47
C ASN A 348 -1.71 -21.50 7.87
N VAL A 349 -1.50 -21.34 9.18
CA VAL A 349 -0.32 -20.73 9.81
C VAL A 349 0.97 -21.55 9.65
N ASP A 350 0.86 -22.85 9.37
CA ASP A 350 2.01 -23.75 9.23
C ASP A 350 2.66 -23.69 7.83
N SER A 351 1.97 -23.09 6.85
CA SER A 351 2.42 -23.00 5.46
C SER A 351 3.16 -21.69 5.13
N GLN A 352 3.63 -21.58 3.89
CA GLN A 352 4.13 -20.31 3.33
C GLN A 352 3.04 -19.24 3.43
N THR A 353 3.43 -17.99 3.67
CA THR A 353 2.47 -16.90 3.75
C THR A 353 1.86 -16.65 2.37
N LEU A 354 0.59 -16.96 2.19
CA LEU A 354 -0.15 -16.73 0.96
C LEU A 354 -0.72 -15.31 0.92
N ARG A 355 -0.54 -14.64 -0.21
CA ARG A 355 -1.16 -13.36 -0.55
C ARG A 355 -1.94 -13.52 -1.84
N VAL A 356 -3.17 -13.04 -1.85
CA VAL A 356 -4.03 -13.07 -3.03
C VAL A 356 -4.38 -11.63 -3.35
N GLY A 357 -4.07 -11.16 -4.54
CA GLY A 357 -4.31 -9.78 -4.98
C GLY A 357 -4.83 -9.73 -6.40
N LEU A 358 -4.98 -8.51 -6.91
CA LEU A 358 -5.44 -8.21 -8.25
C LEU A 358 -4.31 -7.54 -9.05
N LEU A 359 -4.19 -7.91 -10.32
CA LEU A 359 -3.34 -7.25 -11.30
C LEU A 359 -4.15 -7.09 -12.57
N THR A 360 -4.79 -5.94 -12.76
CA THR A 360 -5.72 -5.74 -13.87
C THR A 360 -5.53 -4.41 -14.56
N GLY A 361 -5.84 -4.37 -15.85
CA GLY A 361 -5.89 -3.15 -16.64
C GLY A 361 -7.04 -2.20 -16.27
N ASN A 362 -8.03 -2.66 -15.50
CA ASN A 362 -9.15 -1.82 -15.08
C ASN A 362 -8.76 -0.83 -13.97
N SER A 363 -9.42 0.32 -13.91
CA SER A 363 -9.40 1.17 -12.71
C SER A 363 -9.86 0.42 -11.46
N ARG A 364 -9.38 0.82 -10.28
CA ARG A 364 -9.71 0.12 -9.02
C ARG A 364 -11.21 0.03 -8.78
N ALA A 365 -11.93 1.13 -9.02
CA ALA A 365 -13.38 1.18 -8.82
C ALA A 365 -14.12 0.21 -9.76
N ASN A 366 -13.74 0.17 -11.04
CA ASN A 366 -14.37 -0.70 -12.03
C ASN A 366 -14.08 -2.18 -11.77
N ALA A 367 -12.83 -2.52 -11.46
CA ALA A 367 -12.45 -3.89 -11.12
C ALA A 367 -13.30 -4.44 -9.96
N LEU A 368 -13.43 -3.67 -8.88
CA LEU A 368 -14.23 -4.10 -7.72
C LEU A 368 -15.73 -4.16 -8.01
N LEU A 369 -16.26 -3.25 -8.85
CA LEU A 369 -17.65 -3.30 -9.29
C LEU A 369 -17.92 -4.59 -10.10
N LYS A 370 -17.06 -4.91 -11.06
CA LYS A 370 -17.16 -6.14 -11.88
C LYS A 370 -17.14 -7.42 -11.04
N ILE A 371 -16.21 -7.50 -10.09
CA ILE A 371 -16.08 -8.65 -9.19
C ILE A 371 -17.35 -8.83 -8.34
N ARG A 372 -17.87 -7.74 -7.75
CA ARG A 372 -19.11 -7.79 -6.96
C ARG A 372 -20.33 -8.14 -7.81
N ALA A 373 -20.44 -7.58 -9.01
CA ALA A 373 -21.51 -7.89 -9.95
C ALA A 373 -21.51 -9.37 -10.38
N ALA A 374 -20.33 -10.01 -10.42
CA ALA A 374 -20.18 -11.45 -10.64
C ALA A 374 -20.51 -12.31 -9.39
N GLY A 375 -20.89 -11.71 -8.27
CA GLY A 375 -21.16 -12.41 -7.02
C GLY A 375 -19.91 -12.99 -6.37
N ILE A 376 -18.75 -12.34 -6.57
CA ILE A 376 -17.48 -12.70 -5.94
C ILE A 376 -17.22 -11.75 -4.77
N GLU A 377 -16.89 -12.32 -3.61
CA GLU A 377 -16.51 -11.56 -2.43
C GLU A 377 -15.13 -10.91 -2.60
N THR A 378 -15.03 -9.63 -2.26
CA THR A 378 -13.77 -8.87 -2.47
C THR A 378 -12.76 -9.01 -1.32
N ASN A 379 -13.16 -9.59 -0.19
CA ASN A 379 -12.36 -9.69 1.04
C ASN A 379 -11.14 -10.62 0.92
N ILE A 380 -11.17 -11.56 -0.03
CA ILE A 380 -10.03 -12.44 -0.30
C ILE A 380 -8.84 -11.67 -0.87
N PHE A 381 -9.13 -10.62 -1.66
CA PHE A 381 -8.13 -9.83 -2.37
C PHE A 381 -7.52 -8.76 -1.47
N ASP A 382 -6.21 -8.82 -1.37
CA ASP A 382 -5.38 -7.88 -0.66
C ASP A 382 -5.10 -6.65 -1.54
N LEU A 383 -5.98 -5.65 -1.43
CA LEU A 383 -5.92 -4.45 -2.26
C LEU A 383 -4.66 -3.60 -2.02
N SER A 384 -3.94 -3.82 -0.90
CA SER A 384 -2.71 -3.10 -0.58
C SER A 384 -1.51 -3.50 -1.45
N ILE A 385 -1.55 -4.71 -2.03
CA ILE A 385 -0.55 -5.21 -2.98
C ILE A 385 -1.07 -5.28 -4.42
N SER A 386 -2.37 -5.08 -4.62
CA SER A 386 -2.98 -5.06 -5.95
C SER A 386 -2.51 -3.87 -6.79
N ALA A 387 -2.54 -4.01 -8.10
CA ALA A 387 -2.29 -2.94 -9.06
C ALA A 387 -3.40 -2.87 -10.12
N PHE A 388 -3.73 -1.63 -10.51
CA PHE A 388 -4.92 -1.27 -11.28
C PHE A 388 -4.53 -0.33 -12.41
N GLY A 389 -5.19 -0.42 -13.56
CA GLY A 389 -4.78 0.31 -14.77
C GLY A 389 -5.15 1.79 -14.81
N ASP A 390 -5.57 2.37 -13.69
CA ASP A 390 -5.67 3.81 -13.47
C ASP A 390 -4.34 4.43 -12.96
N THR A 391 -3.33 3.61 -12.61
CA THR A 391 -2.03 4.11 -12.11
C THR A 391 -0.92 4.13 -13.16
N HIS A 392 -0.92 3.19 -14.11
CA HIS A 392 0.12 3.05 -15.12
C HIS A 392 -0.44 2.77 -16.52
N VAL A 393 0.27 3.24 -17.55
CA VAL A 393 -0.13 3.13 -18.97
C VAL A 393 0.12 1.74 -19.57
N ASP A 394 1.00 0.95 -18.97
CA ASP A 394 1.43 -0.33 -19.48
C ASP A 394 1.37 -1.43 -18.40
N ARG A 395 1.20 -2.68 -18.84
CA ARG A 395 0.97 -3.83 -17.96
C ARG A 395 2.22 -4.20 -17.14
N ILE A 396 3.43 -4.04 -17.69
CA ILE A 396 4.65 -4.39 -16.98
C ILE A 396 4.88 -3.45 -15.78
N SER A 397 4.55 -2.16 -15.91
CA SER A 397 4.56 -1.19 -14.82
C SER A 397 3.59 -1.56 -13.68
N LEU A 398 2.43 -2.14 -13.98
CA LEU A 398 1.51 -2.64 -12.94
C LEU A 398 2.12 -3.79 -12.13
N ILE A 399 2.82 -4.72 -12.78
CA ILE A 399 3.51 -5.83 -12.09
C ILE A 399 4.59 -5.25 -11.18
N GLN A 400 5.40 -4.32 -11.69
CA GLN A 400 6.44 -3.67 -10.90
C GLN A 400 5.88 -2.88 -9.71
N ASP A 401 4.75 -2.19 -9.87
CA ASP A 401 4.05 -1.49 -8.80
C ASP A 401 3.57 -2.46 -7.71
N SER A 402 2.93 -3.57 -8.09
CA SER A 402 2.54 -4.62 -7.13
C SER A 402 3.75 -5.17 -6.38
N MET A 403 4.84 -5.50 -7.08
CA MET A 403 6.06 -6.01 -6.45
C MET A 403 6.70 -4.98 -5.52
N LYS A 404 6.68 -3.69 -5.88
CA LYS A 404 7.15 -2.61 -5.01
C LYS A 404 6.31 -2.51 -3.74
N LYS A 405 4.98 -2.59 -3.85
CA LYS A 405 4.05 -2.62 -2.71
C LYS A 405 4.33 -3.84 -1.81
N GLN A 406 4.55 -5.00 -2.40
CA GLN A 406 4.92 -6.23 -1.68
C GLN A 406 6.26 -6.09 -0.98
N ARG A 407 7.32 -5.60 -1.63
CA ARG A 407 8.63 -5.37 -0.99
C ARG A 407 8.55 -4.37 0.15
N ALA A 408 7.76 -3.30 -0.02
CA ALA A 408 7.52 -2.33 1.04
C ALA A 408 6.74 -2.94 2.23
N ARG A 409 5.95 -4.00 1.98
CA ARG A 409 5.15 -4.64 3.03
C ARG A 409 5.87 -5.80 3.71
N ASP A 410 6.38 -6.74 2.94
CA ASP A 410 6.93 -8.00 3.40
C ASP A 410 8.48 -7.98 3.40
N GLY A 411 9.10 -6.87 2.99
CA GLY A 411 10.56 -6.70 2.96
C GLY A 411 11.21 -7.06 1.62
N SER A 412 12.51 -6.78 1.50
CA SER A 412 13.24 -6.85 0.22
C SER A 412 13.58 -8.26 -0.26
N ASN A 413 13.39 -9.30 0.56
CA ASN A 413 13.73 -10.69 0.25
C ASN A 413 12.69 -11.41 -0.65
N LEU A 414 11.72 -10.68 -1.21
CA LEU A 414 10.76 -11.23 -2.17
C LEU A 414 11.50 -11.69 -3.43
N ARG A 415 11.39 -12.98 -3.74
CA ARG A 415 11.84 -13.55 -5.03
C ARG A 415 10.71 -13.42 -6.04
N GLU A 416 11.05 -12.96 -7.23
CA GLU A 416 10.10 -12.73 -8.33
C GLU A 416 9.36 -14.02 -8.72
N SER A 417 10.04 -15.16 -8.69
CA SER A 417 9.46 -16.50 -8.93
C SER A 417 8.42 -16.95 -7.90
N LYS A 418 8.24 -16.20 -6.82
CA LYS A 418 7.19 -16.44 -5.82
C LYS A 418 5.96 -15.55 -6.04
N VAL A 419 5.97 -14.73 -7.10
CA VAL A 419 4.80 -14.02 -7.60
C VAL A 419 4.26 -14.78 -8.81
N ILE A 420 3.01 -15.21 -8.72
CA ILE A 420 2.30 -15.96 -9.75
C ILE A 420 1.23 -15.03 -10.33
N ILE A 421 1.34 -14.73 -11.61
CA ILE A 421 0.31 -13.98 -12.35
C ILE A 421 -0.69 -14.98 -12.93
N VAL A 422 -1.98 -14.72 -12.77
CA VAL A 422 -3.05 -15.53 -13.35
C VAL A 422 -3.85 -14.65 -14.31
N GLY A 423 -3.88 -15.00 -15.58
CA GLY A 423 -4.49 -14.18 -16.64
C GLY A 423 -4.92 -15.01 -17.86
N ASP A 424 -5.72 -14.41 -18.75
CA ASP A 424 -6.26 -15.07 -19.94
C ASP A 424 -5.69 -14.55 -21.27
N THR A 425 -4.78 -13.58 -21.23
CA THR A 425 -4.23 -12.95 -22.44
C THR A 425 -2.76 -13.29 -22.69
N PRO A 426 -2.31 -13.29 -23.96
CA PRO A 426 -0.90 -13.31 -24.32
C PRO A 426 -0.05 -12.29 -23.55
N LEU A 427 -0.61 -11.10 -23.31
CA LEU A 427 0.12 -10.03 -22.66
C LEU A 427 0.40 -10.33 -21.18
N ASP A 428 -0.48 -11.08 -20.51
CA ASP A 428 -0.25 -11.53 -19.13
C ASP A 428 0.98 -12.44 -19.06
N ILE A 429 1.10 -13.38 -20.00
CA ILE A 429 2.22 -14.31 -20.13
C ILE A 429 3.52 -13.56 -20.42
N GLU A 430 3.50 -12.69 -21.44
CA GLU A 430 4.70 -11.93 -21.82
C GLU A 430 5.18 -11.00 -20.70
N CYS A 431 4.28 -10.26 -20.05
CA CYS A 431 4.63 -9.32 -19.00
C CYS A 431 5.10 -10.03 -17.73
N ALA A 432 4.45 -11.14 -17.34
CA ALA A 432 4.89 -11.95 -16.21
C ALA A 432 6.32 -12.48 -16.44
N LYS A 433 6.59 -13.06 -17.61
CA LYS A 433 7.94 -13.53 -17.97
C LYS A 433 8.98 -12.42 -17.98
N LYS A 434 8.66 -11.25 -18.56
CA LYS A 434 9.55 -10.07 -18.54
C LYS A 434 9.85 -9.60 -17.12
N ALA A 435 8.91 -9.74 -16.19
CA ALA A 435 9.09 -9.40 -14.78
C ALA A 435 9.81 -10.50 -13.96
N GLY A 436 10.03 -11.69 -14.53
CA GLY A 436 10.56 -12.86 -13.82
C GLY A 436 9.55 -13.53 -12.88
N CYS A 437 8.26 -13.26 -13.07
CA CYS A 437 7.16 -13.89 -12.35
C CYS A 437 6.76 -15.22 -13.01
N ALA A 438 6.24 -16.14 -12.20
CA ALA A 438 5.56 -17.32 -12.73
C ALA A 438 4.19 -16.91 -13.31
N VAL A 439 3.69 -17.67 -14.28
CA VAL A 439 2.40 -17.37 -14.92
C VAL A 439 1.54 -18.61 -15.15
N VAL A 440 0.27 -18.49 -14.73
CA VAL A 440 -0.82 -19.42 -15.05
C VAL A 440 -1.70 -18.76 -16.10
N ALA A 441 -1.75 -19.34 -17.29
CA ALA A 441 -2.63 -18.91 -18.36
C ALA A 441 -3.97 -19.66 -18.30
N VAL A 442 -5.09 -18.95 -18.34
CA VAL A 442 -6.43 -19.54 -18.26
C VAL A 442 -7.19 -19.27 -19.55
N ALA A 443 -7.58 -20.32 -20.28
CA ALA A 443 -8.32 -20.21 -21.54
C ALA A 443 -9.83 -19.95 -21.34
N SER A 444 -10.18 -19.07 -20.39
CA SER A 444 -11.56 -18.63 -20.11
C SER A 444 -11.95 -17.32 -20.80
N GLY A 445 -10.96 -16.63 -21.41
CA GLY A 445 -11.11 -15.36 -22.10
C GLY A 445 -11.43 -15.46 -23.59
N ASN A 446 -10.86 -14.55 -24.39
CA ASN A 446 -11.05 -14.52 -25.85
C ASN A 446 -9.99 -15.31 -26.63
N TYR A 447 -8.90 -15.71 -25.96
CA TYR A 447 -7.82 -16.50 -26.53
C TYR A 447 -8.03 -17.99 -26.25
N LYS A 448 -7.75 -18.83 -27.25
CA LYS A 448 -7.84 -20.28 -27.10
C LYS A 448 -6.60 -20.82 -26.42
N MET A 449 -6.70 -22.03 -25.88
CA MET A 449 -5.58 -22.74 -25.26
C MET A 449 -4.32 -22.75 -26.15
N ASP A 450 -4.47 -23.04 -27.45
CA ASP A 450 -3.34 -23.10 -28.38
C ASP A 450 -2.64 -21.73 -28.54
N ASP A 451 -3.40 -20.63 -28.48
CA ASP A 451 -2.86 -19.26 -28.55
C ASP A 451 -2.04 -18.91 -27.30
N LEU A 452 -2.35 -19.53 -26.16
CA LEU A 452 -1.68 -19.29 -24.88
C LEU A 452 -0.48 -20.22 -24.69
N VAL A 453 -0.62 -21.51 -25.01
CA VAL A 453 0.43 -22.53 -24.82
C VAL A 453 1.67 -22.26 -25.68
N VAL A 454 1.50 -21.70 -26.88
CA VAL A 454 2.63 -21.32 -27.75
C VAL A 454 3.56 -20.27 -27.11
N LEU A 455 3.06 -19.53 -26.13
CA LEU A 455 3.83 -18.55 -25.35
C LEU A 455 4.52 -19.17 -24.13
N GLU A 456 4.39 -20.50 -23.96
CA GLU A 456 5.05 -21.34 -22.94
C GLU A 456 4.82 -20.84 -21.49
N PRO A 457 3.58 -20.61 -21.02
CA PRO A 457 3.32 -20.28 -19.62
C PRO A 457 3.77 -21.42 -18.69
N ASP A 458 4.03 -21.13 -17.42
CA ASP A 458 4.44 -22.15 -16.44
C ASP A 458 3.33 -23.18 -16.17
N HIS A 459 2.08 -22.75 -16.32
CA HIS A 459 0.91 -23.62 -16.34
C HIS A 459 -0.16 -23.04 -17.28
N ALA A 460 -0.95 -23.91 -17.91
CA ALA A 460 -2.10 -23.50 -18.70
C ALA A 460 -3.29 -24.42 -18.41
N CYS A 461 -4.47 -23.84 -18.21
CA CYS A 461 -5.69 -24.59 -17.91
C CYS A 461 -6.93 -23.98 -18.59
N ALA A 462 -7.98 -24.79 -18.77
CA ALA A 462 -9.22 -24.32 -19.40
C ALA A 462 -10.13 -23.64 -18.38
N LYS A 463 -10.13 -24.15 -17.14
CA LYS A 463 -10.82 -23.56 -15.99
C LYS A 463 -9.82 -23.24 -14.90
N ILE A 464 -10.05 -22.16 -14.17
CA ILE A 464 -9.05 -21.64 -13.23
C ILE A 464 -8.83 -22.58 -12.02
N ASP A 465 -9.80 -23.41 -11.66
CA ASP A 465 -9.68 -24.38 -10.56
C ASP A 465 -8.74 -25.55 -10.88
N GLU A 466 -8.49 -25.84 -12.16
CA GLU A 466 -7.58 -26.90 -12.61
C GLU A 466 -6.12 -26.59 -12.28
N CYS A 467 -5.75 -25.31 -12.04
CA CYS A 467 -4.38 -24.95 -11.66
C CYS A 467 -4.07 -25.16 -10.17
N LYS A 468 -5.03 -25.66 -9.38
CA LYS A 468 -4.91 -25.84 -7.93
C LYS A 468 -3.66 -26.61 -7.51
N ASP A 469 -3.34 -27.72 -8.19
CA ASP A 469 -2.18 -28.55 -7.86
C ASP A 469 -0.85 -27.82 -8.15
N TYR A 470 -0.81 -27.03 -9.22
CA TYR A 470 0.33 -26.18 -9.54
C TYR A 470 0.53 -25.10 -8.46
N LEU A 471 -0.54 -24.42 -8.06
CA LEU A 471 -0.47 -23.41 -6.99
C LEU A 471 -0.08 -24.04 -5.65
N ASP A 472 -0.64 -25.20 -5.30
CA ASP A 472 -0.32 -25.90 -4.04
C ASP A 472 1.14 -26.33 -3.98
N SER A 473 1.72 -26.73 -5.11
CA SER A 473 3.14 -27.07 -5.19
C SER A 473 4.04 -25.88 -4.79
N HIS A 474 3.66 -24.64 -5.12
CA HIS A 474 4.41 -23.44 -4.76
C HIS A 474 4.31 -23.10 -3.27
N LEU A 475 3.14 -23.36 -2.67
CA LEU A 475 2.86 -23.12 -1.26
C LEU A 475 3.55 -24.13 -0.33
N ASN A 476 3.76 -25.36 -0.81
CA ASN A 476 4.34 -26.46 -0.04
C ASN A 476 5.84 -26.67 -0.26
N LEU A 477 6.53 -25.81 -1.02
CA LEU A 477 7.98 -25.87 -1.16
C LEU A 477 8.63 -25.66 0.22
N SER A 478 9.04 -26.75 0.86
CA SER A 478 9.86 -26.69 2.06
C SER A 478 11.15 -25.91 1.75
N VAL A 479 11.61 -25.12 2.71
CA VAL A 479 12.90 -24.40 2.63
C VAL A 479 14.01 -25.46 2.60
N THR A 480 14.30 -26.00 1.42
CA THR A 480 15.55 -26.71 1.19
C THR A 480 16.64 -25.65 1.21
N SER A 481 17.43 -25.68 2.27
CA SER A 481 18.66 -24.93 2.43
C SER A 481 19.54 -25.10 1.20
N VAL A 482 19.54 -24.10 0.31
CA VAL A 482 20.63 -23.92 -0.63
C VAL A 482 21.86 -23.60 0.22
N PRO A 483 22.95 -24.39 0.19
CA PRO A 483 24.15 -24.06 0.92
C PRO A 483 24.66 -22.73 0.39
N LEU A 484 24.94 -21.78 1.29
CA LEU A 484 25.84 -20.68 1.00
C LEU A 484 27.18 -21.33 0.63
N ASN A 485 27.50 -21.38 -0.66
CA ASN A 485 28.86 -21.68 -1.08
C ASN A 485 29.70 -20.45 -0.73
N ASP A 486 30.64 -20.65 0.20
CA ASP A 486 31.76 -19.76 0.42
C ASP A 486 32.58 -19.63 -0.88
N SER A 487 32.70 -18.38 -1.36
CA SER A 487 33.86 -17.92 -2.16
C SER A 487 33.97 -16.41 -2.05
#